data_AF-A0A1V5V2N2-F1
#
_entry.id   AF-A0A1V5V2N2-F1
#
_cell.length_a   1.000
_cell.length_b   1.000
_cell.length_c   1.000
_cell.angle_alpha   90.00
_cell.angle_beta   90.00
_cell.angle_gamma   90.00
#
_symmetry.space_group_name_H-M   'P 1'
#
loop_
_entity.id
_entity.type
_entity.pdbx_description
1 polymer ?
#
loop_
_entity_poly.entity_id
_entity_poly.type
_entity_poly.pdbx_seq_one_letter_code
_entity_poly.pdbx_strand_id
1 'polypeptide(L)'
;MEMGAFLRKQRLKAGFTIQDIVDMAGNQIDKTTVSRIERDERKLSLKAGYYFSQIYEIPLEELARKELGASASRIKKIKPTKRARGRKKKA
;
A
#
# COMPACT_ATOMS: atom_id res chain seq x y z
N MET A 1 13.73 -6.46 3.16
CA MET A 1 13.15 -5.52 4.14
C MET A 1 11.68 -5.44 3.80
N GLU A 2 10.80 -5.89 4.69
CA GLU A 2 9.36 -5.85 4.46
C GLU A 2 8.86 -4.39 4.49
N MET A 3 7.82 -4.09 3.71
CA MET A 3 7.34 -2.72 3.49
C MET A 3 6.86 -2.07 4.79
N GLY A 4 6.21 -2.82 5.68
CA GLY A 4 5.79 -2.34 6.97
C GLY A 4 6.94 -1.81 7.80
N ALA A 5 8.02 -2.60 7.92
CA ALA A 5 9.25 -2.18 8.58
C ALA A 5 9.87 -0.92 7.95
N PHE A 6 9.83 -0.79 6.62
CA PHE A 6 10.31 0.41 5.91
C PHE A 6 9.48 1.65 6.25
N LEU A 7 8.15 1.56 6.18
CA LEU A 7 7.26 2.68 6.50
C LEU A 7 7.37 3.10 7.96
N ARG A 8 7.47 2.12 8.88
CA ARG A 8 7.73 2.39 10.30
C ARG A 8 9.04 3.15 10.49
N LYS A 9 10.11 2.76 9.78
CA LYS A 9 11.40 3.45 9.85
C LYS A 9 11.29 4.90 9.35
N GLN A 10 10.57 5.15 8.26
CA GLN A 10 10.35 6.51 7.76
C GLN A 10 9.56 7.36 8.75
N ARG A 11 8.49 6.80 9.32
CA ARG A 11 7.69 7.47 10.36
C ARG A 11 8.55 7.89 11.55
N LEU A 12 9.35 6.96 12.08
CA LEU A 12 10.22 7.23 13.24
C LEU A 12 11.34 8.22 12.90
N LYS A 13 11.90 8.16 11.68
CA LYS A 13 12.92 9.11 11.22
C LYS A 13 12.36 10.53 11.14
N ALA A 14 11.11 10.68 10.73
CA ALA A 14 10.41 11.97 10.67
C ALA A 14 9.88 12.43 12.04
N GLY A 15 10.01 11.63 13.10
CA GLY A 15 9.53 11.96 14.43
C GLY A 15 8.01 11.85 14.61
N PHE A 16 7.31 11.20 13.68
CA PHE A 16 5.84 11.11 13.71
C PHE A 16 5.35 9.94 14.55
N THR A 17 4.22 10.15 15.23
CA THR A 17 3.39 9.10 15.82
C THR A 17 2.44 8.52 14.77
N ILE A 18 1.77 7.41 15.10
CA ILE A 18 0.72 6.86 14.23
C ILE A 18 -0.47 7.83 14.14
N GLN A 19 -0.78 8.58 15.20
CA GLN A 19 -1.86 9.58 15.18
C GLN A 19 -1.54 10.69 14.18
N ASP A 20 -0.30 11.17 14.12
CA ASP A 20 0.09 12.23 13.17
C ASP A 20 -0.14 11.79 11.72
N ILE A 21 0.11 10.52 11.40
CA ILE A 21 -0.18 9.97 10.07
C ILE A 21 -1.68 10.00 9.76
N VAL A 22 -2.51 9.63 10.74
CA VAL A 22 -3.97 9.64 10.59
C VAL A 22 -4.48 11.07 10.38
N ASP A 23 -3.93 12.03 11.12
CA ASP A 23 -4.31 13.44 11.05
C ASP A 23 -3.86 14.07 9.73
N MET A 24 -2.62 13.82 9.29
CA MET A 24 -2.11 14.27 7.98
C MET A 24 -2.89 13.64 6.81
N ALA A 25 -3.40 12.43 6.98
CA ALA A 25 -4.26 11.79 6.00
C ALA A 25 -5.72 12.23 6.08
N GLY A 26 -6.07 13.19 6.95
CA GLY A 26 -7.43 13.71 7.09
C GLY A 26 -8.44 12.65 7.50
N ASN A 27 -8.06 11.73 8.40
CA ASN A 27 -8.89 10.59 8.84
C ASN A 27 -9.30 9.61 7.73
N GLN A 28 -8.63 9.66 6.57
CA GLN A 28 -8.91 8.75 5.45
C GLN A 28 -8.32 7.35 5.64
N ILE A 29 -7.43 7.20 6.62
CA ILE A 29 -6.85 5.95 7.10
C ILE A 29 -6.88 5.97 8.62
N ASP A 30 -7.29 4.86 9.22
CA ASP A 30 -7.37 4.72 10.67
C ASP A 30 -6.06 4.20 11.29
N LYS A 31 -5.89 4.39 12.60
CA LYS A 31 -4.70 3.96 13.36
C LYS A 31 -4.43 2.47 13.22
N THR A 32 -5.46 1.64 13.22
CA THR A 32 -5.33 0.19 13.13
C THR A 32 -4.80 -0.22 11.77
N THR A 33 -5.24 0.45 10.71
CA THR A 33 -4.74 0.26 9.35
C THR A 33 -3.25 0.61 9.28
N VAL A 34 -2.84 1.77 9.79
CA VAL A 34 -1.42 2.16 9.84
C VAL A 34 -0.59 1.15 10.65
N SER A 35 -1.05 0.81 11.86
CA SER A 35 -0.35 -0.14 12.73
C SER A 35 -0.22 -1.53 12.12
N ARG A 36 -1.25 -2.04 11.44
CA ARG A 36 -1.22 -3.37 10.80
C ARG A 36 -0.30 -3.38 9.58
N ILE A 37 -0.25 -2.27 8.83
CA ILE A 37 0.69 -2.13 7.72
C ILE A 37 2.13 -2.11 8.26
N GLU A 38 2.43 -1.34 9.30
CA GLU A 38 3.78 -1.25 9.89
C GLU A 38 4.30 -2.56 10.51
N ARG A 39 3.40 -3.49 10.84
CA ARG A 39 3.72 -4.82 11.35
C ARG A 39 3.68 -5.90 10.27
N ASP A 40 3.47 -5.51 9.02
CA ASP A 40 3.31 -6.42 7.87
C ASP A 40 2.12 -7.41 8.02
N GLU A 41 1.21 -7.18 8.98
CA GLU A 41 -0.04 -7.91 9.19
C GLU A 41 -1.08 -7.59 8.09
N ARG A 42 -0.92 -6.46 7.41
CA ARG A 42 -1.78 -6.02 6.29
C ARG A 42 -0.93 -5.49 5.14
N LYS A 43 -1.22 -5.96 3.93
CA LYS A 43 -0.58 -5.45 2.70
C LYS A 43 -0.94 -4.00 2.42
N LEU A 44 -0.02 -3.31 1.76
CA LEU A 44 -0.19 -1.90 1.42
C LEU A 44 -1.30 -1.74 0.37
N SER A 45 -2.41 -1.11 0.77
CA SER A 45 -3.47 -0.75 -0.18
C SER A 45 -3.05 0.48 -1.01
N LEU A 46 -3.61 0.64 -2.21
CA LEU A 46 -3.35 1.82 -3.04
C LEU A 46 -3.66 3.13 -2.30
N LYS A 47 -4.77 3.17 -1.56
CA LYS A 47 -5.17 4.34 -0.75
C LYS A 47 -4.11 4.68 0.28
N ALA A 48 -3.69 3.70 1.09
CA ALA A 48 -2.66 3.92 2.10
C ALA A 48 -1.30 4.28 1.48
N GLY A 49 -0.91 3.60 0.40
CA GLY A 49 0.32 3.89 -0.33
C GLY A 49 0.37 5.30 -0.86
N TYR A 50 -0.75 5.83 -1.38
CA TYR A 50 -0.84 7.22 -1.82
C TYR A 50 -0.59 8.20 -0.66
N TYR A 51 -1.23 8.02 0.49
CA TYR A 51 -0.99 8.91 1.64
C TYR A 51 0.44 8.83 2.17
N PHE A 52 1.01 7.63 2.30
CA PHE A 52 2.41 7.50 2.69
C PHE A 52 3.37 8.13 1.68
N SER A 53 3.05 8.05 0.38
CA SER A 53 3.81 8.73 -0.67
C SER A 53 3.82 10.24 -0.48
N GLN A 54 2.66 10.84 -0.17
CA GLN A 54 2.56 12.28 0.08
C GLN A 54 3.24 12.69 1.39
N ILE A 55 3.00 11.96 2.48
CA ILE A 55 3.51 12.31 3.82
C ILE A 55 5.03 12.17 3.90
N TYR A 56 5.61 11.16 3.26
CA TYR A 56 7.06 10.90 3.30
C TYR A 56 7.81 11.45 2.08
N GLU A 57 7.10 12.11 1.16
CA GLU A 57 7.66 12.62 -0.11
C GLU A 57 8.38 11.54 -0.94
N ILE A 58 7.89 10.31 -0.87
CA ILE A 58 8.42 9.17 -1.63
C ILE A 58 7.50 8.93 -2.84
N PRO A 59 8.03 8.82 -4.07
CA PRO A 59 7.20 8.50 -5.23
C PRO A 59 6.41 7.21 -5.01
N LEU A 60 5.11 7.23 -5.32
CA LEU A 60 4.24 6.05 -5.17
C LEU A 60 4.78 4.84 -5.95
N GLU A 61 5.41 5.07 -7.10
CA GLU A 61 6.06 4.02 -7.88
C GLU A 61 7.20 3.35 -7.10
N GLU A 62 7.98 4.11 -6.35
CA GLU A 62 9.07 3.57 -5.54
C GLU A 62 8.52 2.69 -4.41
N LEU A 63 7.44 3.13 -3.74
CA LEU A 63 6.73 2.31 -2.76
C LEU A 63 6.19 1.03 -3.41
N ALA A 64 5.56 1.12 -4.57
CA ALA A 64 5.04 -0.04 -5.27
C ALA A 64 6.16 -1.03 -5.66
N ARG A 65 7.30 -0.55 -6.16
CA ARG A 65 8.47 -1.39 -6.49
C ARG A 65 9.03 -2.08 -5.25
N LYS A 66 9.10 -1.39 -4.10
CA LYS A 66 9.53 -1.99 -2.83
C LYS A 66 8.57 -3.08 -2.34
N GLU A 67 7.26 -2.82 -2.39
CA GLU A 67 6.22 -3.77 -1.94
C GLU A 67 6.21 -5.03 -2.81
N LEU A 68 6.28 -4.84 -4.13
CA LEU A 68 6.17 -5.94 -5.08
C LEU A 68 7.50 -6.70 -5.26
N GLY A 69 8.63 -6.10 -4.84
CA GLY A 69 9.96 -6.66 -5.02
C GLY A 69 10.40 -6.79 -6.48
N ALA A 70 11.52 -7.48 -6.71
CA ALA A 70 12.10 -7.67 -8.04
C ALA A 70 11.20 -8.47 -9.01
N SER A 71 10.22 -9.22 -8.49
CA SER A 71 9.33 -10.11 -9.24
C SER A 71 8.24 -9.38 -10.03
N ALA A 72 7.90 -8.13 -9.70
CA ALA A 72 6.94 -7.34 -10.49
C ALA A 72 7.52 -6.68 -11.76
N SER A 73 8.82 -6.82 -12.00
CA SER A 73 9.53 -6.15 -13.09
C SER A 73 9.09 -6.54 -14.51
N ARG A 74 8.28 -7.61 -14.69
CA ARG A 74 7.73 -7.98 -16.00
C ARG A 74 6.24 -8.29 -15.93
N ILE A 75 5.41 -7.27 -16.22
CA ILE A 75 4.01 -7.49 -16.59
C ILE A 75 4.00 -8.44 -17.81
N LYS A 76 3.36 -9.60 -17.66
CA LYS A 76 3.13 -10.52 -18.78
C LYS A 76 2.09 -9.89 -19.71
N LYS A 77 2.53 -9.32 -20.82
CA LYS A 77 1.64 -8.82 -21.88
C LYS A 77 1.00 -10.02 -22.60
N ILE A 78 -0.19 -10.41 -22.16
CA ILE A 78 -1.01 -11.44 -22.80
C ILE A 78 -2.12 -10.79 -23.63
N LYS A 79 -2.45 -11.36 -24.78
CA LYS A 79 -3.59 -10.90 -25.59
C LYS A 79 -4.88 -11.19 -24.80
N PRO A 80 -5.71 -10.18 -24.47
CA PRO A 80 -6.94 -10.42 -23.72
C PRO A 80 -7.91 -11.26 -24.55
N THR A 81 -8.33 -12.41 -24.03
CA THR A 81 -9.42 -13.22 -24.59
C THR A 81 -10.75 -12.79 -23.97
N LYS A 82 -11.82 -12.71 -24.78
CA LYS A 82 -13.17 -12.40 -24.27
C LYS A 82 -13.62 -13.54 -23.35
N ARG A 83 -13.71 -13.27 -22.05
CA ARG A 83 -14.27 -14.20 -21.05
C ARG A 83 -15.77 -13.93 -20.90
N ALA A 84 -16.58 -15.00 -20.81
CA ALA A 84 -17.98 -14.86 -20.44
C ALA A 84 -18.07 -14.22 -19.04
N ARG A 85 -18.92 -13.20 -18.86
CA ARG A 85 -19.17 -12.62 -17.54
C ARG A 85 -19.82 -13.69 -16.68
N GLY A 86 -19.15 -14.14 -15.62
CA GLY A 86 -19.68 -15.14 -14.70
C GLY A 86 -20.82 -14.56 -13.85
N ARG A 87 -22.05 -14.51 -14.40
CA ARG A 87 -23.25 -14.38 -13.58
C ARG A 87 -23.69 -15.81 -13.24
N LYS A 88 -23.41 -16.27 -12.02
CA LYS A 88 -24.09 -17.48 -11.50
C LYS A 88 -25.59 -17.17 -11.51
N LYS A 89 -26.39 -17.97 -12.23
CA LYS A 89 -27.84 -18.00 -11.99
C LYS A 89 -28.01 -18.42 -10.53
N LYS A 90 -28.75 -17.64 -9.74
CA LYS A 90 -29.23 -18.11 -8.44
C LYS A 90 -30.05 -19.37 -8.73
N ALA A 91 -29.63 -20.50 -8.17
CA ALA A 91 -30.48 -21.67 -8.04
C ALA A 91 -31.55 -21.38 -6.99
#